data_AF-A0A6G1CY86-F1
#
_entry.id   AF-A0A6G1CY86-F1
#
_cell.length_a   1.000
_cell.length_b   1.000
_cell.length_c   1.000
_cell.angle_alpha   90.00
_cell.angle_beta   90.00
_cell.angle_gamma   90.00
#
_symmetry.space_group_name_H-M   'P 1'
#
loop_
_entity.id
_entity.type
_entity.pdbx_description
1 polymer ?
#
loop_
_entity_poly.entity_id
_entity_poly.type
_entity_poly.pdbx_seq_one_letter_code
_entity_poly.pdbx_strand_id
1 'polypeptide(L)'
;MFVVNARGRSPPLPVGFYGNAFAFAVAACTAGRLRESPVEEVVSMVTAAKARAASDGYVQSVADLMAQRGGGRGCTAGRRRRR
;
A
#
# COMPACT_ATOMS: atom_id res chain seq x y z
N MET A 1 -4.77 11.47 -1.90
CA MET A 1 -4.08 10.31 -1.29
C MET A 1 -5.11 9.47 -0.58
N PHE A 2 -5.05 8.14 -0.71
CA PHE A 2 -6.03 7.23 -0.11
C PHE A 2 -5.35 5.99 0.46
N VAL A 3 -6.02 5.34 1.42
CA VAL A 3 -5.50 4.19 2.15
C VAL A 3 -5.92 2.89 1.48
N VAL A 4 -4.99 1.95 1.35
CA VAL A 4 -5.23 0.61 0.81
C VAL A 4 -4.91 -0.41 1.90
N ASN A 5 -5.84 -1.34 2.11
CA ASN A 5 -5.66 -2.42 3.09
C ASN A 5 -4.61 -3.42 2.57
N ALA A 6 -3.55 -3.62 3.36
CA ALA A 6 -2.49 -4.57 3.06
C ALA A 6 -2.73 -5.94 3.73
N ARG A 7 -3.77 -6.08 4.57
CA ARG A 7 -4.15 -7.37 5.17
C ARG A 7 -4.55 -8.36 4.08
N GLY A 8 -3.97 -9.56 4.12
CA GLY A 8 -4.19 -10.60 3.11
C GLY A 8 -3.40 -10.44 1.81
N ARG A 9 -2.48 -9.46 1.73
CA ARG A 9 -1.52 -9.33 0.62
C ARG A 9 -0.23 -10.08 0.94
N SER A 10 0.58 -10.39 -0.07
CA SER A 10 1.82 -11.15 0.13
C SER A 10 2.95 -10.23 0.62
N PRO A 11 3.69 -10.61 1.69
CA PRO A 11 3.50 -11.80 2.52
C PRO A 11 2.31 -11.65 3.48
N PRO A 12 1.48 -12.70 3.64
CA PRO A 12 0.28 -12.62 4.48
C PRO A 12 0.67 -12.36 5.94
N LEU A 13 -0.06 -11.42 6.55
CA LEU A 13 0.12 -11.10 7.96
C LEU A 13 -0.30 -12.27 8.84
N PRO A 14 0.34 -12.45 10.01
CA PRO A 14 -0.07 -13.47 10.98
C PRO A 14 -1.54 -13.31 11.37
N VAL A 15 -2.24 -14.44 11.50
CA VAL A 15 -3.62 -14.46 12.02
C VAL A 15 -3.62 -13.84 13.42
N GLY A 16 -4.48 -12.84 13.64
CA GLY A 16 -4.55 -12.10 14.91
C GLY A 16 -3.63 -10.89 15.01
N PHE A 17 -2.92 -10.50 13.94
CA PHE A 17 -2.13 -9.26 13.93
C PHE A 17 -3.03 -8.02 14.09
N TYR A 18 -2.90 -7.32 15.22
CA TYR A 18 -3.68 -6.13 15.55
C TYR A 18 -3.00 -4.81 15.15
N GLY A 19 -1.77 -4.86 14.63
CA GLY A 19 -1.04 -3.67 14.21
C GLY A 19 -1.60 -3.02 12.94
N ASN A 20 -1.02 -1.86 12.61
CA ASN A 20 -1.31 -1.15 11.37
C ASN A 20 -0.78 -1.91 10.16
N ALA A 21 -1.64 -2.10 9.16
CA ALA A 21 -1.36 -2.87 7.96
C ALA A 21 -2.02 -2.22 6.75
N PHE A 22 -1.45 -1.12 6.30
CA PHE A 22 -1.95 -0.38 5.15
C PHE A 22 -0.80 0.22 4.35
N ALA A 23 -1.06 0.45 3.07
CA ALA A 23 -0.21 1.23 2.20
C ALA A 23 -0.99 2.46 1.72
N PHE A 24 -0.25 3.51 1.33
CA PHE A 24 -0.86 4.69 0.73
C PHE A 24 -0.77 4.63 -0.78
N ALA A 25 -1.84 5.05 -1.44
CA ALA A 25 -1.90 5.20 -2.88
C ALA A 25 -2.21 6.65 -3.24
N VAL A 26 -1.63 7.08 -4.36
CA VAL A 26 -1.77 8.44 -4.87
C VAL A 26 -2.03 8.36 -6.36
N ALA A 27 -3.20 8.85 -6.79
CA ALA A 27 -3.45 9.20 -8.17
C ALA A 27 -3.12 10.69 -8.33
N ALA A 28 -2.00 11.00 -8.99
CA ALA A 28 -1.60 12.38 -9.25
C ALA A 28 -2.17 12.83 -10.60
N CYS A 29 -2.83 13.99 -10.62
CA CYS A 29 -3.39 14.60 -11.82
C CYS A 29 -3.30 16.13 -11.68
N THR A 30 -3.13 16.84 -12.80
CA THR A 30 -3.19 18.32 -12.81
C THR A 30 -4.62 18.79 -12.55
N ALA A 31 -4.78 19.94 -11.86
CA ALA A 31 -6.10 20.49 -11.56
C ALA A 31 -6.95 20.75 -12.83
N GLY A 32 -6.33 21.21 -13.93
CA GLY A 32 -7.02 21.43 -15.22
C GLY A 32 -7.62 20.13 -15.77
N ARG A 33 -6.79 19.09 -15.91
CA ARG A 33 -7.25 17.77 -16.35
C ARG A 33 -8.33 17.17 -15.44
N LEU A 34 -8.20 17.29 -14.11
CA LEU A 34 -9.21 16.78 -13.20
C LEU A 34 -10.58 17.47 -13.37
N ARG A 35 -10.59 18.77 -13.68
CA ARG A 35 -11.82 19.54 -13.93
C ARG A 35 -12.48 19.15 -15.26
N GLU A 36 -11.68 18.86 -16.27
CA GLU A 36 -12.15 18.59 -17.64
C GLU A 36 -12.49 17.11 -17.86
N SER A 37 -11.90 16.20 -17.08
CA SER A 37 -12.16 14.77 -17.17
C SER A 37 -13.56 14.39 -16.68
N PRO A 38 -14.28 13.51 -17.41
CA PRO A 38 -15.49 12.87 -16.91
C PRO A 38 -15.20 12.06 -15.63
N VAL A 39 -16.21 11.92 -14.78
CA VAL A 39 -16.11 11.19 -13.50
C VAL A 39 -15.61 9.76 -13.72
N GLU A 40 -16.01 9.10 -14.80
CA GLU A 40 -15.56 7.75 -15.16
C GLU A 40 -14.04 7.66 -15.34
N GLU A 41 -13.43 8.63 -16.03
CA GLU A 41 -11.97 8.68 -16.20
C GLU A 41 -11.28 8.86 -14.85
N VAL A 42 -11.83 9.72 -13.98
CA VAL A 42 -11.28 9.96 -12.64
C VAL A 42 -11.35 8.70 -11.77
N VAL A 43 -12.47 7.97 -11.83
CA VAL A 43 -12.63 6.70 -11.12
C VAL A 43 -11.67 5.64 -11.64
N SER A 44 -11.46 5.58 -12.96
CA SER A 44 -10.48 4.67 -13.58
C SER A 44 -9.06 4.97 -13.10
N MET A 45 -8.66 6.26 -13.05
CA MET A 45 -7.37 6.68 -12.51
C MET A 45 -7.17 6.25 -11.05
N VAL A 46 -8.18 6.46 -10.19
CA VAL A 46 -8.13 6.06 -8.77
C VAL A 46 -8.04 4.54 -8.65
N THR A 47 -8.82 3.80 -9.45
CA THR A 47 -8.84 2.34 -9.44
C THR A 47 -7.50 1.76 -9.88
N ALA A 48 -6.89 2.30 -10.92
CA ALA A 48 -5.56 1.91 -11.38
C ALA A 48 -4.48 2.20 -10.31
N ALA A 49 -4.53 3.38 -9.68
CA ALA A 49 -3.62 3.72 -8.59
C ALA A 49 -3.80 2.78 -7.38
N LYS A 50 -5.04 2.42 -7.04
CA LYS A 50 -5.36 1.44 -5.99
C LYS A 50 -4.85 0.05 -6.33
N ALA A 51 -5.02 -0.41 -7.58
CA ALA A 51 -4.56 -1.71 -8.05
C ALA A 51 -3.03 -1.82 -7.97
N ARG A 52 -2.32 -0.77 -8.38
CA ARG A 52 -0.86 -0.71 -8.25
C ARG A 52 -0.41 -0.80 -6.79
N ALA A 53 -1.07 -0.07 -5.89
CA ALA A 53 -0.75 -0.11 -4.46
C ALA A 53 -1.14 -1.42 -3.76
N ALA A 54 -2.14 -2.13 -4.30
CA ALA A 54 -2.56 -3.45 -3.83
C ALA A 54 -1.72 -4.60 -4.40
N SER A 55 -0.77 -4.32 -5.31
CA SER A 55 0.15 -5.33 -5.82
C SER A 55 1.11 -5.81 -4.73
N ASP A 56 1.41 -7.10 -4.73
CA ASP A 56 2.23 -7.74 -3.69
C ASP A 56 3.61 -7.10 -3.57
N GLY A 57 4.24 -6.75 -4.70
CA GLY A 57 5.57 -6.11 -4.70
C GLY A 57 5.57 -4.67 -4.13
N TYR A 58 4.46 -3.94 -4.26
CA TYR A 58 4.38 -2.57 -3.76
C TYR A 58 4.37 -2.52 -2.23
N VAL A 59 3.55 -3.37 -1.60
CA VAL A 59 3.44 -3.43 -0.14
C VAL A 59 4.78 -3.83 0.49
N GLN A 60 5.45 -4.84 -0.07
CA GLN A 60 6.77 -5.27 0.41
C GLN A 60 7.81 -4.15 0.26
N SER A 61 7.83 -3.46 -0.89
CA SER A 61 8.77 -2.35 -1.12
C SER A 61 8.55 -1.19 -0.14
N VAL A 62 7.29 -0.85 0.16
CA VAL A 62 6.95 0.16 1.18
C VAL A 62 7.40 -0.30 2.57
N ALA A 63 7.18 -1.58 2.93
CA ALA A 63 7.64 -2.11 4.20
C ALA A 63 9.17 -2.07 4.33
N ASP A 64 9.90 -2.46 3.28
CA ASP A 64 11.37 -2.42 3.25
C ASP A 64 11.87 -0.98 3.36
N LEU A 65 11.21 -0.03 2.69
CA LEU A 65 11.55 1.38 2.77
C LEU A 65 11.35 1.94 4.19
N MET A 66 10.24 1.60 4.83
CA MET A 66 9.95 2.04 6.19
C MET A 66 10.91 1.41 7.21
N ALA A 67 11.29 0.15 6.99
CA ALA A 67 12.31 -0.53 7.78
C ALA A 67 13.69 0.13 7.64
N GLN A 68 14.07 0.53 6.41
CA GLN A 68 15.34 1.20 6.13
C GLN A 68 15.38 2.65 6.64
N ARG A 69 14.27 3.39 6.50
CA ARG A 69 14.19 4.81 6.87
C ARG A 69 13.98 5.07 8.36
N GLY A 70 13.56 4.06 9.13
CA GLY A 70 13.17 4.23 10.53
C GLY A 70 13.52 3.02 11.38
N GLY A 71 14.81 2.75 11.56
CA GLY A 71 15.27 1.79 12.57
C GLY A 71 14.62 2.07 13.93
N GLY A 72 13.56 1.33 14.26
CA GLY A 72 12.88 1.38 15.55
C GLY A 72 11.35 1.38 15.46
N ARG A 73 10.77 0.17 15.59
CA ARG A 73 9.37 -0.11 16.00
C ARG A 73 8.28 0.07 14.92
N GLY A 74 8.34 -0.77 13.89
CA GLY A 74 7.27 -0.92 12.90
C GLY A 74 7.13 -2.36 12.40
N CYS A 75 7.04 -3.33 13.32
CA CYS A 75 6.73 -4.76 13.06
C CYS A 75 7.66 -5.49 12.06
N THR A 76 8.73 -6.10 12.58
CA THR A 76 9.34 -7.28 11.95
C THR A 76 8.38 -8.47 12.04
N ALA A 77 7.82 -8.92 10.91
CA ALA A 77 7.20 -10.24 10.84
C ALA A 77 8.33 -11.27 11.08
N GLY A 78 8.28 -11.95 12.24
CA GLY A 78 9.31 -12.89 12.65
C GLY A 78 9.56 -13.95 11.58
N ARG A 79 10.74 -13.89 10.97
CA ARG A 79 11.26 -14.99 10.15
C ARG A 79 11.58 -16.13 11.12
N ARG A 80 10.62 -17.02 11.35
CA ARG A 80 10.77 -18.22 12.17
C ARG A 80 11.88 -19.06 11.53
N ARG A 81 13.10 -18.97 12.06
CA ARG A 81 14.19 -19.91 11.75
C ARG A 81 13.67 -21.30 12.09
N ARG A 82 13.43 -22.13 11.06
CA ARG A 82 13.27 -23.57 11.24
C ARG A 82 14.58 -24.07 11.85
N ARG A 83 14.50 -24.58 13.09
CA ARG A 83 15.43 -25.58 13.61
C ARG A 83 14.79 -26.94 13.37
#